data_AF-A0A8X6YDG5-F1
#
_entry.id   AF-A0A8X6YDG5-F1
#
_cell.length_a   1.000
_cell.length_b   1.000
_cell.length_c   1.000
_cell.angle_alpha   90.00
_cell.angle_beta   90.00
_cell.angle_gamma   90.00
#
_symmetry.space_group_name_H-M   'P 1'
#
loop_
_entity.id
_entity.type
_entity.pdbx_description
1 polymer ?
#
loop_
_entity_poly.entity_id
_entity_poly.type
_entity_poly.pdbx_seq_one_letter_code
_entity_poly.pdbx_strand_id
1 'polypeptide(L)'
;MKACLTNISDPLEYFELFFTDKIENHIVTETNIFAAENLNKFKSKKHSRTHHWSETYKNELRVFFATLILQGIITKPTVRMFWSKRKLIETPSFSNLLSSRRFDRIHFDRNEIPDSSHSQPKL
;
A
#
# COMPACT_ATOMS: atom_id res chain seq x y z
N MET A 1 -26.92 -6.90 -13.17
CA MET A 1 -26.11 -7.98 -13.78
C MET A 1 -26.08 -9.13 -12.78
N LYS A 2 -26.80 -10.24 -13.02
CA LYS A 2 -26.74 -11.44 -12.17
C LYS A 2 -25.64 -12.33 -12.74
N ALA A 3 -24.45 -12.31 -12.14
CA ALA A 3 -23.45 -13.32 -12.44
C ALA A 3 -23.95 -14.66 -11.90
N CYS A 4 -24.09 -15.65 -12.78
CA CYS A 4 -24.37 -17.02 -12.37
C CYS A 4 -23.08 -17.58 -11.75
N LEU A 5 -22.97 -17.53 -10.41
CA LEU A 5 -21.81 -18.00 -9.65
C LEU A 5 -21.80 -19.54 -9.55
N THR A 6 -21.92 -20.24 -10.67
CA THR A 6 -21.87 -21.70 -10.68
C THR A 6 -20.40 -22.13 -10.75
N ASN A 7 -19.84 -22.52 -9.60
CA ASN A 7 -18.51 -23.13 -9.42
C ASN A 7 -17.28 -22.21 -9.52
N ILE A 8 -17.30 -21.04 -8.89
CA ILE A 8 -16.04 -20.37 -8.54
C ILE A 8 -15.49 -21.05 -7.28
N SER A 9 -14.40 -21.82 -7.43
CA SER A 9 -13.72 -22.48 -6.31
C SER A 9 -12.38 -21.82 -5.96
N ASP A 10 -11.88 -20.94 -6.84
CA ASP A 10 -10.65 -20.19 -6.65
C ASP A 10 -10.96 -18.83 -5.99
N PRO A 11 -10.40 -18.55 -4.79
CA PRO A 11 -10.50 -17.22 -4.16
C PRO A 11 -10.02 -16.06 -5.04
N LEU A 12 -9.08 -16.31 -5.97
CA LEU A 12 -8.59 -15.27 -6.89
C LEU A 12 -9.68 -14.85 -7.89
N GLU A 13 -10.42 -15.80 -8.46
CA GLU A 13 -11.53 -15.52 -9.37
C GLU A 13 -12.62 -14.68 -8.68
N TYR A 14 -12.90 -14.93 -7.40
CA TYR A 14 -13.80 -14.09 -6.60
C TYR A 14 -13.29 -12.66 -6.43
N PHE A 15 -11.99 -12.49 -6.17
CA PHE A 15 -11.39 -11.16 -6.04
C PHE A 15 -11.50 -10.37 -7.36
N GLU A 16 -11.26 -11.02 -8.49
CA GLU A 16 -11.28 -10.40 -9.82
C GLU A 16 -12.70 -9.97 -10.27
N LEU A 17 -13.77 -10.48 -9.64
CA LEU A 17 -15.13 -9.95 -9.83
C LEU A 17 -15.28 -8.50 -9.38
N PHE A 18 -14.52 -8.08 -8.37
CA PHE A 18 -14.58 -6.73 -7.80
C PHE A 18 -13.43 -5.87 -8.31
N PHE A 19 -12.22 -6.41 -8.37
CA PHE A 19 -11.02 -5.72 -8.83
C PHE A 19 -10.74 -6.05 -10.30
N THR A 20 -11.64 -5.59 -11.16
CA THR A 20 -11.50 -5.76 -12.62
C THR A 20 -10.31 -4.97 -13.15
N ASP A 21 -9.73 -5.41 -14.28
CA ASP A 21 -8.65 -4.71 -14.98
C ASP A 21 -8.92 -3.23 -15.20
N LYS A 22 -10.18 -2.86 -15.48
CA LYS A 22 -10.58 -1.45 -15.67
C LYS A 22 -10.38 -0.65 -14.38
N ILE A 23 -10.80 -1.19 -13.24
CA ILE A 23 -10.68 -0.53 -11.94
C ILE A 23 -9.21 -0.47 -11.54
N GLU A 24 -8.48 -1.58 -11.68
CA GLU A 24 -7.05 -1.62 -11.34
C GLU A 24 -6.24 -0.61 -12.16
N ASN A 25 -6.46 -0.54 -13.47
CA ASN A 25 -5.78 0.43 -14.34
C ASN A 25 -6.15 1.88 -13.98
N HIS A 26 -7.40 2.13 -13.60
CA HIS A 26 -7.82 3.46 -13.15
C HIS A 26 -7.09 3.85 -11.86
N ILE A 27 -7.04 2.97 -10.86
CA ILE A 27 -6.32 3.22 -9.60
C ILE A 27 -4.83 3.48 -9.85
N VAL A 28 -4.19 2.68 -10.70
CA VAL A 28 -2.79 2.89 -11.10
C VAL A 28 -2.59 4.28 -11.71
N THR A 29 -3.46 4.66 -12.64
CA THR A 29 -3.38 5.95 -13.34
C THR A 29 -3.51 7.11 -12.35
N GLU A 30 -4.53 7.10 -11.50
CA GLU A 30 -4.76 8.15 -10.51
C GLU A 30 -3.64 8.22 -9.47
N THR A 31 -3.12 7.07 -9.03
CA THR A 31 -2.00 7.01 -8.08
C THR A 31 -0.74 7.66 -8.66
N ASN A 32 -0.44 7.40 -9.93
CA ASN A 32 0.72 7.97 -10.61
C ASN A 32 0.54 9.47 -10.89
N ILE A 33 -0.65 9.90 -11.30
CA ILE A 33 -0.97 11.33 -11.48
C ILE A 33 -0.80 12.07 -10.15
N PHE A 34 -1.44 11.57 -9.09
CA PHE A 34 -1.35 12.16 -7.77
C PHE A 34 0.10 12.25 -7.29
N ALA A 35 0.88 11.18 -7.45
CA ALA A 35 2.28 11.22 -7.09
C ALA A 35 3.03 12.30 -7.88
N ALA A 36 2.89 12.36 -9.20
CA ALA A 36 3.55 13.35 -10.06
C ALA A 36 3.21 14.80 -9.68
N GLU A 37 1.96 15.09 -9.34
CA GLU A 37 1.53 16.41 -8.88
C GLU A 37 2.17 16.78 -7.53
N ASN A 38 2.22 15.83 -6.62
CA ASN A 38 2.79 16.03 -5.29
C ASN A 38 4.32 16.07 -5.32
N LEU A 39 4.98 15.38 -6.26
CA LEU A 39 6.42 15.48 -6.48
C LEU A 39 6.84 16.94 -6.61
N ASN A 40 6.13 17.70 -7.44
CA ASN A 40 6.46 19.11 -7.70
C ASN A 40 6.23 20.01 -6.48
N LYS A 41 5.18 19.75 -5.68
CA LYS A 41 4.88 20.51 -4.46
C LYS A 41 5.90 20.28 -3.34
N PHE A 42 6.47 19.08 -3.26
CA PHE A 42 7.35 18.68 -2.17
C PHE A 42 8.86 18.77 -2.48
N LYS A 43 9.26 19.23 -3.68
CA LYS A 43 10.67 19.47 -4.05
C LYS A 43 11.43 20.43 -3.11
N SER A 44 10.71 21.24 -2.33
CA SER A 44 11.29 22.18 -1.35
C SER A 44 11.76 21.51 -0.05
N LYS A 45 11.34 20.27 0.24
CA LYS A 45 11.75 19.53 1.44
C LYS A 45 12.84 18.52 1.09
N LYS A 46 14.09 18.81 1.48
CA LYS A 46 15.32 18.05 1.22
C LYS A 46 15.25 16.54 1.55
N HIS A 47 14.29 16.10 2.37
CA HIS A 47 14.07 14.71 2.77
C HIS A 47 12.65 14.20 2.49
N SER A 48 11.90 14.86 1.59
CA SER A 48 10.53 14.42 1.30
C SER A 48 10.51 13.00 0.74
N ARG A 49 9.57 12.20 1.24
CA ARG A 49 9.25 10.85 0.73
C ARG A 49 9.02 10.83 -0.77
N THR A 50 8.67 11.96 -1.36
CA THR A 50 8.47 12.15 -2.80
C THR A 50 9.74 12.07 -3.64
N HIS A 51 10.94 12.38 -3.12
CA HIS A 51 12.16 12.46 -3.95
C HIS A 51 12.57 11.16 -4.66
N HIS A 52 12.07 10.00 -4.22
CA HIS A 52 12.45 8.70 -4.78
C HIS A 52 11.31 8.04 -5.59
N TRP A 53 10.22 8.75 -5.93
CA TRP A 53 8.98 8.11 -6.43
C TRP A 53 9.26 7.35 -7.71
N SER A 54 8.67 6.17 -7.82
CA SER A 54 8.64 5.38 -9.04
C SER A 54 7.20 5.06 -9.36
N GLU A 55 6.87 5.02 -10.65
CA GLU A 55 5.53 4.66 -11.11
C GLU A 55 5.09 3.32 -10.51
N THR A 56 3.82 3.25 -10.16
CA THR A 56 3.14 2.01 -9.77
C THR A 56 2.57 1.36 -11.02
N TYR A 57 2.59 0.03 -11.07
CA TYR A 57 1.99 -0.76 -12.14
C TYR A 57 0.95 -1.73 -11.58
N LYS A 58 0.10 -2.29 -12.46
CA LYS A 58 -1.00 -3.19 -12.07
C LYS A 58 -0.54 -4.37 -11.20
N ASN A 59 0.57 -5.02 -11.57
CA ASN A 59 1.12 -6.14 -10.81
C ASN A 59 1.53 -5.71 -9.39
N GLU A 60 2.12 -4.54 -9.26
CA GLU A 60 2.51 -4.00 -7.95
C GLU A 60 1.29 -3.60 -7.11
N LEU A 61 0.25 -3.04 -7.74
CA LEU A 61 -1.02 -2.75 -7.09
C LEU A 61 -1.67 -4.04 -6.53
N ARG A 62 -1.63 -5.15 -7.29
CA ARG A 62 -2.12 -6.45 -6.82
C ARG A 62 -1.33 -6.97 -5.61
N VAL A 63 0.00 -6.82 -5.61
CA VAL A 63 0.84 -7.17 -4.44
C VAL A 63 0.51 -6.28 -3.23
N PHE A 64 0.23 -5.00 -3.46
CA PHE A 64 -0.22 -4.08 -2.43
C PHE A 64 -1.57 -4.52 -1.83
N PHE A 65 -2.56 -4.89 -2.66
CA PHE A 65 -3.83 -5.43 -2.16
C PHE A 65 -3.67 -6.74 -1.41
N ALA A 66 -2.84 -7.67 -1.91
CA ALA A 66 -2.51 -8.89 -1.19
C ALA A 66 -1.89 -8.59 0.19
N THR A 67 -1.04 -7.57 0.27
CA THR A 67 -0.46 -7.08 1.53
C THR A 67 -1.56 -6.57 2.48
N LEU A 68 -2.51 -5.76 2.00
CA LEU A 68 -3.62 -5.25 2.82
C LEU A 68 -4.54 -6.38 3.33
N ILE A 69 -4.88 -7.34 2.47
CA ILE A 69 -5.69 -8.51 2.85
C ILE A 69 -4.95 -9.30 3.96
N LEU A 70 -3.65 -9.51 3.80
CA LEU A 70 -2.84 -10.23 4.79
C LEU A 70 -2.74 -9.47 6.13
N GLN A 71 -2.71 -8.12 6.12
CA GLN A 71 -2.80 -7.31 7.35
C GLN A 71 -4.16 -7.43 8.04
N GLY A 72 -5.23 -7.69 7.29
CA GLY A 72 -6.55 -8.00 7.86
C GLY A 72 -6.60 -9.36 8.55
N ILE A 73 -5.81 -10.33 8.08
CA ILE A 73 -5.73 -11.69 8.66
C ILE A 73 -4.75 -11.71 9.84
N ILE A 74 -3.56 -11.15 9.66
CA ILE A 74 -2.52 -11.07 10.67
C ILE A 74 -2.60 -9.69 11.30
N THR A 75 -3.09 -9.59 12.53
CA THR A 75 -3.17 -8.29 13.21
C THR A 75 -1.87 -7.99 13.96
N LYS A 76 -1.43 -6.73 13.88
CA LYS A 76 -0.31 -6.22 14.67
C LYS A 76 -0.67 -4.86 15.27
N PRO A 77 -0.09 -4.47 16.42
CA PRO A 77 -0.42 -3.21 17.09
C PRO A 77 -0.17 -1.97 16.23
N THR A 78 0.81 -2.01 15.32
CA THR A 78 1.11 -0.89 14.42
C THR A 78 1.50 -1.41 13.04
N VAL A 79 1.22 -0.61 12.00
CA VAL A 79 1.56 -0.94 10.60
C VAL A 79 3.06 -1.23 10.42
N ARG A 80 3.92 -0.46 11.11
CA ARG A 80 5.37 -0.64 11.02
C ARG A 80 5.85 -2.01 11.54
N MET A 81 5.12 -2.64 12.45
CA MET A 81 5.50 -3.94 13.00
C MET A 81 5.38 -5.08 11.98
N PHE A 82 4.61 -4.91 10.89
CA PHE A 82 4.56 -5.90 9.81
C PHE A 82 5.91 -6.12 9.13
N TRP A 83 6.77 -5.09 9.11
CA TRP A 83 8.13 -5.15 8.55
C TRP A 83 9.23 -5.16 9.61
N SER A 84 8.90 -5.52 10.85
CA SER A 84 9.89 -5.64 11.91
C SER A 84 10.79 -6.86 11.69
N LYS A 85 12.11 -6.68 11.85
CA LYS A 85 13.10 -7.77 11.88
C LYS A 85 13.41 -8.27 13.29
N ARG A 86 12.64 -7.83 14.30
CA ARG A 86 12.81 -8.31 15.68
C ARG A 86 12.25 -9.73 15.75
N LYS A 87 13.09 -10.70 16.12
CA LYS A 87 12.76 -12.14 16.16
C LYS A 87 11.40 -12.48 16.78
N LEU A 88 11.00 -11.77 17.83
CA LEU A 88 9.74 -12.02 18.56
C LEU A 88 8.47 -11.66 17.77
N ILE A 89 8.56 -10.74 16.81
CA ILE A 89 7.39 -10.15 16.13
C ILE A 89 7.55 -10.14 14.61
N GLU A 90 8.63 -10.71 14.10
CA GLU A 90 8.94 -10.77 12.67
C GLU A 90 7.85 -11.53 11.92
N THR A 91 7.53 -11.07 10.71
CA THR A 91 6.58 -11.74 9.83
C THR A 91 7.17 -11.75 8.41
N PRO A 92 8.01 -12.76 8.11
CA PRO A 92 8.91 -12.74 6.96
C PRO A 92 8.21 -12.46 5.61
N SER A 93 6.97 -12.93 5.45
CA SER A 93 6.20 -12.78 4.22
C SER A 93 6.02 -11.33 3.79
N PHE A 94 5.85 -10.38 4.73
CA PHE A 94 5.59 -8.97 4.40
C PHE A 94 6.77 -8.31 3.70
N SER A 95 7.99 -8.52 4.18
CA SER A 95 9.19 -7.97 3.54
C SER A 95 9.49 -8.57 2.18
N ASN A 96 9.04 -9.81 1.93
CA ASN A 96 9.23 -10.49 0.65
C ASN A 96 8.23 -10.03 -0.40
N LEU A 97 7.01 -9.68 0.00
CA LEU A 97 5.96 -9.19 -0.89
C LEU A 97 6.24 -7.75 -1.35
N LEU A 98 6.38 -6.83 -0.39
CA LEU A 98 6.54 -5.42 -0.68
C LEU A 98 7.38 -4.77 0.41
N SER A 99 8.36 -3.92 0.08
CA SER A 99 9.13 -3.24 1.12
C SER A 99 8.25 -2.23 1.89
N SER A 100 8.48 -2.07 3.20
CA SER A 100 7.76 -1.05 4.02
C SER A 100 7.82 0.35 3.41
N ARG A 101 8.99 0.74 2.86
CA ARG A 101 9.13 2.04 2.22
C ARG A 101 8.24 2.16 1.00
N ARG A 102 8.13 1.10 0.18
CA ARG A 102 7.28 1.11 -1.01
C ARG A 102 5.79 1.06 -0.63
N PHE A 103 5.44 0.28 0.39
CA PHE A 103 4.09 0.27 0.96
C PHE A 103 3.67 1.68 1.41
N ASP A 104 4.47 2.37 2.23
CA ASP A 104 4.19 3.74 2.70
C ASP A 104 4.01 4.75 1.54
N ARG A 105 4.63 4.47 0.39
CA ARG A 105 4.56 5.35 -0.78
C ARG A 105 3.29 5.14 -1.56
N ILE A 106 2.90 3.88 -1.77
CA ILE A 106 1.65 3.54 -2.45
C ILE A 106 0.46 3.88 -1.55
N HIS A 107 0.59 3.63 -0.25
CA HIS A 107 -0.34 4.05 0.80
C HIS A 107 -0.13 5.54 1.16
N PHE A 108 0.00 6.39 0.14
CA PHE A 108 0.12 7.83 0.37
C PHE A 108 -1.19 8.34 0.95
N ASP A 109 -1.21 8.62 2.24
CA ASP A 109 -2.38 9.19 2.88
C ASP A 109 -2.51 10.64 2.40
N ARG A 110 -3.67 10.99 1.85
CA ARG A 110 -3.97 12.35 1.36
C ARG A 110 -3.98 13.38 2.52
N ASN A 111 -3.99 12.87 3.76
CA ASN A 111 -4.13 13.62 4.99
C ASN A 111 -2.87 13.55 5.88
N GLU A 112 -1.76 14.16 5.47
CA GLU A 112 -0.79 14.68 6.46
C GLU A 112 -1.17 16.13 6.81
N ILE A 113 -2.17 16.32 7.68
CA ILE A 113 -2.06 17.40 8.66
C ILE A 113 -1.15 16.80 9.73
N PRO A 114 0.09 17.26 9.88
CA PRO A 114 0.94 16.76 10.94
C PRO A 114 0.28 17.15 12.27
N ASP A 115 -0.27 16.17 12.97
CA ASP A 115 -0.68 16.37 14.36
C ASP A 115 0.60 16.63 15.16
N SER A 116 0.83 17.91 15.47
CA SER A 116 1.98 18.38 16.23
C SER A 116 1.96 17.94 17.70
N SER A 117 1.00 17.10 18.10
CA SER A 117 0.86 16.59 19.47
C SER A 117 1.72 15.35 19.77
N HIS A 118 2.26 14.64 18.77
CA HIS A 118 3.09 13.47 19.05
C HIS A 118 4.55 13.86 19.32
N SER A 119 4.82 14.24 20.56
CA SER A 119 6.17 14.34 21.09
C SER A 119 6.91 13.00 20.87
N GLN A 120 7.98 13.02 20.09
CA GLN A 120 8.86 11.87 19.97
C GLN A 120 9.44 11.56 21.36
N PRO A 121 9.47 10.30 21.81
CA PRO A 121 10.25 9.96 22.99
C PRO A 121 11.71 10.29 22.67
N LYS A 122 12.27 11.20 23.45
CA LYS A 122 13.70 11.51 23.45
C LYS A 122 14.43 10.21 23.78
N LEU A 123 15.26 9.74 22.85
CA LEU A 123 16.36 8.84 23.16
C LEU A 123 17.50 9.68 23.77
#